data_AF-W4FB89-F1
#
_entry.id   AF-W4FB89-F1
#
_cell.length_a   1.000
_cell.length_b   1.000
_cell.length_c   1.000
_cell.angle_alpha   90.00
_cell.angle_beta   90.00
_cell.angle_gamma   90.00
#
_symmetry.space_group_name_H-M   'P 1'
#
loop_
_entity.id
_entity.type
_entity.pdbx_description
1 polymer ?
#
loop_
_entity_poly.entity_id
_entity_poly.type
_entity_poly.pdbx_seq_one_letter_code
_entity_poly.pdbx_strand_id
1 'polypeptide(L)'
;MPAKPNGEHAGAPVATPQPQNGHKHLTLEDHRNTGRKPKRTTQEIESAIRGVPHMSRQTLLSLSAASGIPMTTIFQHKKATPRFKSKSSYVKPFLTQGNIEARLRYALSFIRPLPNGRHCFSDMHEYVNIDEKWFYLTKVKRRYYAYDDEEVAARSVKSKNFITKVLFSN
;
A
#
# COMPACT_ATOMS: atom_id res chain seq x y z
N MET A 1 20.40 33.78 100.85
CA MET A 1 20.09 32.35 101.01
C MET A 1 19.00 32.26 102.07
N PRO A 2 17.89 31.52 101.93
CA PRO A 2 17.58 30.35 101.08
C PRO A 2 16.32 30.60 100.18
N ALA A 3 15.72 29.73 99.36
CA ALA A 3 16.00 28.45 98.69
C ALA A 3 14.98 28.36 97.50
N LYS A 4 15.36 27.77 96.36
CA LYS A 4 14.42 27.12 95.39
C LYS A 4 13.95 25.78 96.02
N PRO A 5 12.87 25.06 95.61
CA PRO A 5 12.34 24.88 94.24
C PRO A 5 10.78 24.78 94.20
N ASN A 6 10.10 24.69 93.05
CA ASN A 6 9.77 23.44 92.35
C ASN A 6 9.24 23.78 90.95
N GLY A 7 9.92 23.29 89.93
CA GLY A 7 9.43 23.27 88.55
C GLY A 7 8.56 22.02 88.33
N GLU A 8 7.40 22.22 87.72
CA GLU A 8 6.49 21.16 87.28
C GLU A 8 7.13 20.31 86.17
N HIS A 9 7.08 19.00 86.37
CA HIS A 9 7.33 18.00 85.35
C HIS A 9 6.08 17.84 84.49
N ALA A 10 6.14 18.21 83.21
CA ALA A 10 5.13 17.87 82.22
C ALA A 10 5.71 16.95 81.12
N GLY A 11 5.10 15.77 81.03
CA GLY A 11 5.19 14.67 80.06
C GLY A 11 6.13 14.78 78.85
N ALA A 12 6.94 13.74 78.68
CA ALA A 12 7.65 13.42 77.45
C ALA A 12 6.67 13.13 76.30
N PRO A 13 6.86 13.70 75.09
CA PRO A 13 6.15 13.24 73.90
C PRO A 13 6.87 12.04 73.26
N VAL A 14 6.07 11.00 73.03
CA VAL A 14 6.38 9.75 72.34
C VAL A 14 6.92 10.00 70.93
N ALA A 15 8.04 9.37 70.60
CA ALA A 15 8.66 9.43 69.27
C ALA A 15 7.77 8.74 68.21
N THR A 16 7.40 9.48 67.16
CA THR A 16 6.82 8.90 65.94
C THR A 16 7.94 8.63 64.94
N PRO A 17 8.14 7.40 64.45
CA PRO A 17 9.18 7.11 63.48
C PRO A 17 8.84 7.72 62.11
N GLN A 18 9.79 8.49 61.56
CA GLN A 18 9.74 8.98 60.19
C GLN A 18 9.86 7.80 59.20
N PRO A 19 9.06 7.75 58.12
CA PRO A 19 9.14 6.67 57.16
C PRO A 19 10.48 6.71 56.38
N GLN A 20 11.09 5.53 56.33
CA GLN A 20 12.38 5.22 55.73
C GLN A 20 12.33 5.35 54.20
N ASN A 21 13.41 5.90 53.63
CA ASN A 21 13.96 5.64 52.30
C ASN A 21 12.99 5.36 51.13
N GLY A 22 12.81 6.37 50.29
CA GLY A 22 12.26 6.22 48.94
C GLY A 22 13.12 5.28 48.10
N HIS A 23 12.64 4.04 47.93
CA HIS A 23 13.05 3.19 46.83
C HIS A 23 12.77 3.94 45.53
N LYS A 24 13.83 4.34 44.81
CA LYS A 24 13.70 4.87 43.46
C LYS A 24 13.09 3.76 42.61
N HIS A 25 11.81 3.89 42.31
CA HIS A 25 11.15 3.10 41.30
C HIS A 25 11.90 3.39 39.99
N LEU A 26 12.71 2.44 39.54
CA LEU A 26 13.33 2.49 38.22
C LEU A 26 12.20 2.40 37.21
N THR A 27 11.73 3.55 36.73
CA THR A 27 10.86 3.58 35.57
C THR A 27 11.63 2.98 34.39
N LEU A 28 10.92 2.20 33.57
CA LEU A 28 11.38 1.58 32.32
C LEU A 28 11.65 2.64 31.23
N GLU A 29 12.29 3.75 31.57
CA GLU A 29 12.46 4.92 30.72
C GLU A 29 13.95 5.13 30.43
N ASP A 30 14.62 4.16 29.78
CA ASP A 30 15.87 4.47 29.06
C ASP A 30 16.24 3.40 28.03
N HIS A 31 15.33 3.14 27.08
CA HIS A 31 15.69 2.40 25.88
C HIS A 31 16.48 3.35 24.98
N ARG A 32 17.80 3.38 25.24
CA ARG A 32 18.77 4.22 24.56
C ARG A 32 18.56 4.17 23.06
N ASN A 33 18.71 5.33 22.45
CA ASN A 33 18.72 5.59 21.02
C ASN A 33 19.97 4.98 20.33
N THR A 34 20.19 3.67 20.51
CA THR A 34 21.39 2.89 20.15
C THR A 34 21.33 2.30 18.74
N GLY A 35 20.25 2.56 18.00
CA GLY A 35 20.13 2.17 16.61
C GLY A 35 20.95 3.04 15.67
N ARG A 36 21.30 2.49 14.50
CA ARG A 36 21.88 3.26 13.39
C ARG A 36 20.91 4.39 13.00
N LYS A 37 21.40 5.63 13.06
CA LYS A 37 20.62 6.81 12.64
C LYS A 37 20.26 6.73 11.15
N PRO A 38 19.02 7.07 10.77
CA PRO A 38 18.65 7.20 9.36
C PRO A 38 19.55 8.24 8.69
N LYS A 39 20.12 7.89 7.53
CA LYS A 39 20.95 8.82 6.74
C LYS A 39 20.14 9.83 5.94
N ARG A 40 18.84 9.57 5.76
CA ARG A 40 17.90 10.39 4.98
C ARG A 40 16.62 10.57 5.76
N THR A 41 16.02 11.73 5.65
CA THR A 41 14.68 11.99 6.18
C THR A 41 13.62 11.35 5.28
N THR A 42 12.42 11.10 5.83
CA THR A 42 11.28 10.58 5.06
C THR A 42 10.94 11.49 3.88
N GLN A 43 11.07 12.81 4.06
CA GLN A 43 10.78 13.81 3.04
C GLN A 43 11.81 13.80 1.90
N GLU A 44 13.10 13.62 2.19
CA GLU A 44 14.14 13.43 1.17
C GLU A 44 13.93 12.16 0.34
N ILE A 45 13.51 11.08 1.00
CA ILE A 45 13.20 9.82 0.28
C ILE A 45 12.00 10.03 -0.64
N GLU A 46 10.96 10.72 -0.15
CA GLU A 46 9.77 11.02 -0.91
C GLU A 46 10.03 11.93 -2.11
N SER A 47 10.80 13.01 -1.93
CA SER A 47 11.15 13.91 -3.03
C SER A 47 11.97 13.19 -4.12
N ALA A 48 12.94 12.37 -3.71
CA ALA A 48 13.74 11.59 -4.64
C ALA A 48 12.92 10.55 -5.42
N ILE A 49 11.99 9.84 -4.75
CA ILE A 49 11.09 8.89 -5.42
C ILE A 49 10.16 9.64 -6.39
N ARG A 50 9.56 10.76 -5.96
CA ARG A 50 8.67 11.58 -6.81
C ARG A 50 9.37 12.15 -8.04
N GLY A 51 10.67 12.43 -7.96
CA GLY A 51 11.48 12.88 -9.10
C GLY A 51 11.70 11.82 -10.19
N VAL A 52 11.50 10.53 -9.89
CA VAL A 52 11.71 9.45 -10.87
C VAL A 52 10.46 9.26 -11.75
N PRO A 53 10.52 9.10 -13.08
CA PRO A 53 9.32 8.78 -13.86
C PRO A 53 8.70 7.42 -13.48
N HIS A 54 7.37 7.27 -13.48
CA HIS A 54 6.69 6.01 -13.11
C HIS A 54 7.25 4.78 -13.83
N MET A 55 7.65 4.91 -15.11
CA MET A 55 8.23 3.79 -15.88
C MET A 55 9.48 3.17 -15.24
N SER A 56 10.26 3.95 -14.50
CA SER A 56 11.45 3.50 -13.78
C SER A 56 11.14 3.05 -12.34
N ARG A 57 9.87 3.15 -11.90
CA ARG A 57 9.41 2.73 -10.56
C ARG A 57 8.67 1.39 -10.56
N GLN A 58 8.99 0.47 -11.49
CA GLN A 58 8.27 -0.80 -11.61
C GLN A 58 8.70 -1.84 -10.58
N THR A 59 9.98 -1.90 -10.26
CA THR A 59 10.56 -2.77 -9.23
C THR A 59 11.30 -1.91 -8.21
N LEU A 60 11.51 -2.43 -6.99
CA LEU A 60 12.32 -1.72 -5.99
C LEU A 60 13.76 -1.51 -6.50
N LEU A 61 14.26 -2.46 -7.30
CA LEU A 61 15.58 -2.37 -7.91
C LEU A 61 15.65 -1.24 -8.95
N SER A 62 14.69 -1.18 -9.88
CA SER A 62 14.67 -0.11 -10.90
C SER A 62 14.49 1.26 -10.26
N LEU A 63 13.65 1.34 -9.22
CA LEU A 63 13.46 2.57 -8.45
C LEU A 63 14.74 2.97 -7.70
N SER A 64 15.45 2.01 -7.12
CA SER A 64 16.73 2.24 -6.44
C SER A 64 17.78 2.82 -7.39
N ALA A 65 17.93 2.20 -8.56
CA ALA A 65 18.86 2.66 -9.59
C ALA A 65 18.51 4.08 -10.06
N ALA A 66 17.23 4.38 -10.27
CA ALA A 66 16.79 5.67 -10.79
C ALA A 66 16.75 6.81 -9.75
N SER A 67 16.49 6.50 -8.48
CA SER A 67 16.43 7.51 -7.40
C SER A 67 17.77 7.72 -6.68
N GLY A 68 18.75 6.85 -6.88
CA GLY A 68 20.01 6.85 -6.13
C GLY A 68 19.85 6.45 -4.65
N ILE A 69 18.66 6.00 -4.23
CA ILE A 69 18.40 5.54 -2.87
C ILE A 69 18.62 4.01 -2.83
N PRO A 70 19.35 3.48 -1.83
CA PRO A 70 19.52 2.05 -1.69
C PRO A 70 18.17 1.31 -1.59
N MET A 71 18.07 0.17 -2.28
CA MET A 71 16.84 -0.63 -2.33
C MET A 71 16.32 -1.00 -0.92
N THR A 72 17.21 -1.25 0.03
CA THR A 72 16.88 -1.55 1.43
C THR A 72 16.20 -0.37 2.13
N THR A 73 16.68 0.86 1.88
CA THR A 73 16.07 2.08 2.41
C THR A 73 14.68 2.31 1.82
N ILE A 74 14.50 2.11 0.51
CA ILE A 74 13.17 2.19 -0.12
C ILE A 74 12.22 1.13 0.47
N PHE A 75 12.71 -0.08 0.71
CA PHE A 75 11.91 -1.15 1.31
C PHE A 75 11.46 -0.81 2.74
N GLN A 76 12.36 -0.28 3.57
CA GLN A 76 12.03 0.20 4.91
C GLN A 76 11.02 1.35 4.86
N HIS A 77 11.26 2.33 3.98
CA HIS A 77 10.35 3.46 3.76
C HIS A 77 8.95 2.99 3.33
N LYS A 78 8.86 2.01 2.44
CA LYS A 78 7.60 1.38 2.03
C LYS A 78 6.87 0.69 3.19
N LYS A 79 7.60 0.09 4.14
CA LYS A 79 6.98 -0.49 5.34
C LYS A 79 6.47 0.58 6.30
N ALA A 80 7.24 1.66 6.48
CA ALA A 80 6.92 2.74 7.41
C ALA A 80 5.87 3.73 6.88
N THR A 81 5.69 3.81 5.55
CA THR A 81 4.84 4.81 4.89
C THR A 81 3.66 4.15 4.15
N PRO A 82 2.47 4.00 4.78
CA PRO A 82 1.32 3.30 4.18
C PRO A 82 0.81 3.90 2.86
N ARG A 83 0.97 5.22 2.67
CA ARG A 83 0.62 5.91 1.42
C ARG A 83 1.49 5.52 0.23
N PHE A 84 2.71 5.03 0.47
CA PHE A 84 3.61 4.58 -0.59
C PHE A 84 3.38 3.10 -0.92
N LYS A 85 2.69 2.85 -2.03
CA LYS A 85 2.24 1.50 -2.39
C LYS A 85 2.43 1.18 -3.87
N SER A 86 2.36 -0.12 -4.15
CA SER A 86 2.41 -0.63 -5.51
C SER A 86 1.01 -0.53 -6.14
N LYS A 87 0.83 0.36 -7.12
CA LYS A 87 -0.40 0.51 -7.92
C LYS A 87 -0.30 -0.32 -9.20
N SER A 88 -1.38 -1.04 -9.55
CA SER A 88 -1.46 -1.81 -10.82
C SER A 88 -2.17 -0.99 -11.89
N SER A 89 -1.58 -0.91 -13.08
CA SER A 89 -2.17 -0.29 -14.27
C SER A 89 -2.40 -1.37 -15.33
N TYR A 90 -3.67 -1.60 -15.64
CA TYR A 90 -4.09 -2.55 -16.67
C TYR A 90 -4.45 -1.81 -17.96
N VAL A 91 -4.09 -2.40 -19.09
CA VAL A 91 -4.64 -1.99 -20.38
C VAL A 91 -6.11 -2.39 -20.41
N LYS A 92 -7.00 -1.40 -20.47
CA LYS A 92 -8.44 -1.61 -20.64
C LYS A 92 -8.85 -1.35 -22.09
N PRO A 93 -9.75 -2.16 -22.66
CA PRO A 93 -10.33 -1.84 -23.96
C PRO A 93 -11.13 -0.54 -23.86
N PHE A 94 -10.98 0.33 -24.85
CA PHE A 94 -11.79 1.53 -24.95
C PHE A 94 -13.17 1.15 -25.49
N LEU A 95 -14.19 1.15 -24.62
CA LEU A 95 -15.57 0.88 -25.00
C LEU A 95 -16.25 2.21 -25.36
N THR A 96 -16.60 2.37 -26.63
CA THR A 96 -17.52 3.42 -27.08
C THR A 96 -18.96 3.00 -26.78
N GLN A 97 -19.89 3.96 -26.77
CA GLN A 97 -21.31 3.66 -26.59
C GLN A 97 -21.82 2.65 -27.64
N GLY A 98 -21.42 2.83 -28.91
CA GLY A 98 -21.76 1.88 -29.97
C GLY A 98 -21.16 0.47 -29.75
N ASN A 99 -19.94 0.36 -29.22
CA ASN A 99 -19.35 -0.94 -28.88
C ASN A 99 -20.12 -1.64 -27.74
N ILE A 100 -20.63 -0.87 -26.77
CA ILE A 100 -21.44 -1.40 -25.67
C ILE A 100 -22.76 -1.93 -26.23
N GLU A 101 -23.44 -1.13 -27.05
CA GLU A 101 -24.72 -1.50 -27.66
C GLU A 101 -24.61 -2.72 -28.57
N ALA A 102 -23.57 -2.79 -29.41
CA ALA A 102 -23.31 -3.93 -30.27
C ALA A 102 -23.07 -5.23 -29.47
N ARG A 103 -22.29 -5.13 -28.38
CA ARG A 103 -22.05 -6.28 -27.47
C ARG A 103 -23.31 -6.72 -26.76
N LEU A 104 -24.13 -5.77 -26.31
CA LEU A 104 -25.40 -6.08 -25.66
C LEU A 104 -26.36 -6.75 -26.65
N ARG A 105 -26.51 -6.21 -27.86
CA ARG A 105 -27.34 -6.80 -28.92
C ARG A 105 -26.89 -8.23 -29.25
N TYR A 106 -25.58 -8.45 -29.38
CA TYR A 106 -25.02 -9.78 -29.58
C TYR A 106 -25.33 -10.72 -28.41
N ALA A 107 -25.17 -10.28 -27.15
CA ALA A 107 -25.52 -11.11 -26.00
C ALA A 107 -27.03 -11.45 -25.97
N LEU A 108 -27.88 -10.48 -26.29
CA LEU A 108 -29.34 -10.64 -26.34
C LEU A 108 -29.79 -11.60 -27.43
N SER A 109 -29.07 -11.73 -28.56
CA SER A 109 -29.45 -12.68 -29.62
C SER A 109 -29.31 -14.14 -29.20
N PHE A 110 -28.57 -14.43 -28.12
CA PHE A 110 -28.53 -15.77 -27.53
C PHE A 110 -29.61 -16.01 -26.50
N ILE A 111 -30.47 -15.03 -26.19
CA ILE A 111 -31.53 -15.20 -25.21
C ILE A 111 -32.82 -15.64 -25.91
N ARG A 112 -33.39 -16.77 -25.48
CA ARG A 112 -34.65 -17.32 -25.96
C ARG A 112 -35.74 -17.21 -24.89
N PRO A 113 -36.95 -16.76 -25.24
CA PRO A 113 -38.09 -16.76 -24.31
C PRO A 113 -38.60 -18.19 -24.08
N LEU A 114 -39.02 -18.48 -22.85
CA LEU A 114 -39.70 -19.71 -22.46
C LEU A 114 -41.22 -19.47 -22.31
N PRO A 115 -42.03 -20.54 -22.44
CA PRO A 115 -43.48 -20.45 -22.26
C PRO A 115 -43.95 -19.91 -20.89
N ASN A 116 -43.11 -20.00 -19.86
CA ASN A 116 -43.39 -19.51 -18.50
C ASN A 116 -42.98 -18.04 -18.28
N GLY A 117 -42.71 -17.29 -19.36
CA GLY A 117 -42.27 -15.91 -19.29
C GLY A 117 -40.81 -15.73 -18.81
N ARG A 118 -40.08 -16.83 -18.57
CA ARG A 118 -38.65 -16.78 -18.26
C ARG A 118 -37.83 -16.74 -19.55
N HIS A 119 -36.53 -16.47 -19.41
CA HIS A 119 -35.57 -16.51 -20.50
C HIS A 119 -34.50 -17.57 -20.23
N CYS A 120 -34.03 -18.25 -21.28
CA CYS A 120 -32.82 -19.08 -21.25
C CYS A 120 -31.82 -18.62 -22.29
N PHE A 121 -30.56 -19.01 -22.11
CA PHE A 121 -29.57 -18.91 -23.17
C PHE A 121 -29.79 -19.99 -24.23
N SER A 122 -29.32 -19.71 -25.44
CA SER A 122 -29.20 -20.67 -26.52
C SER A 122 -28.24 -21.78 -26.12
N ASP A 123 -28.53 -23.03 -26.51
CA ASP A 123 -27.69 -24.17 -26.15
C ASP A 123 -26.36 -24.19 -26.92
N MET A 124 -26.24 -23.32 -27.94
CA MET A 124 -25.02 -23.06 -28.71
C MET A 124 -24.36 -24.31 -29.32
N HIS A 125 -25.09 -25.42 -29.49
CA HIS A 125 -24.56 -26.68 -30.04
C HIS A 125 -24.02 -26.57 -31.47
N GLU A 126 -24.43 -25.53 -32.20
CA GLU A 126 -23.99 -25.27 -33.58
C GLU A 126 -22.75 -24.35 -33.65
N TYR A 127 -22.22 -23.90 -32.51
CA TYR A 127 -21.09 -22.98 -32.46
C TYR A 127 -19.79 -23.70 -32.10
N VAL A 128 -18.79 -23.57 -32.97
CA VAL A 128 -17.41 -23.95 -32.66
C VAL A 128 -16.58 -22.67 -32.54
N ASN A 129 -16.07 -22.38 -31.34
CA ASN A 129 -15.20 -21.22 -31.12
C ASN A 129 -13.75 -21.60 -31.36
N ILE A 130 -13.15 -21.04 -32.41
CA ILE A 130 -11.72 -21.13 -32.70
C ILE A 130 -11.10 -19.79 -32.32
N ASP A 131 -10.05 -19.81 -31.48
CA ASP A 131 -9.32 -18.60 -31.10
C ASP A 131 -7.82 -18.82 -31.30
N GLU A 132 -7.17 -17.83 -31.91
CA GLU A 132 -5.72 -17.82 -32.08
C GLU A 132 -5.07 -17.08 -30.92
N LYS A 133 -4.04 -17.70 -30.34
CA LYS A 133 -3.33 -17.12 -29.20
C LYS A 133 -2.13 -16.29 -29.65
N TRP A 134 -2.33 -14.97 -29.65
CA TRP A 134 -1.28 -13.99 -29.93
C TRP A 134 -0.50 -13.58 -28.68
N PHE A 135 0.83 -13.47 -28.79
CA PHE A 135 1.68 -12.86 -27.76
C PHE A 135 1.86 -11.36 -28.04
N TYR A 136 1.53 -10.52 -27.05
CA TYR A 136 1.60 -9.07 -27.19
C TYR A 136 2.93 -8.54 -26.66
N LEU A 137 3.61 -7.67 -27.43
CA LEU A 137 4.84 -7.01 -26.99
C LEU A 137 4.60 -6.09 -25.78
N THR A 138 3.40 -5.53 -25.68
CA THR A 138 3.02 -4.67 -24.56
C THR A 138 2.47 -5.47 -23.39
N LYS A 139 3.08 -5.31 -22.20
CA LYS A 139 2.54 -5.86 -20.96
C LYS A 139 1.13 -5.31 -20.67
N VAL A 140 0.15 -6.20 -20.62
CA VAL A 140 -1.25 -5.90 -20.28
C VAL A 140 -1.35 -5.33 -18.86
N LYS A 141 -0.64 -5.94 -17.91
CA LYS A 141 -0.52 -5.47 -16.53
C LYS A 141 0.85 -4.86 -16.31
N ARG A 142 0.89 -3.62 -15.85
CA ARG A 142 2.09 -2.96 -15.30
C ARG A 142 1.84 -2.61 -13.85
N ARG A 143 2.93 -2.47 -13.10
CA ARG A 143 2.89 -2.18 -11.67
C ARG A 143 3.91 -1.08 -11.38
N TYR A 144 3.53 -0.11 -10.57
CA TYR A 144 4.33 1.06 -10.26
C TYR A 144 4.30 1.34 -8.77
N TYR A 145 5.43 1.70 -8.18
CA TYR A 145 5.48 2.24 -6.83
C TYR A 145 5.17 3.74 -6.88
N ALA A 146 4.10 4.15 -6.21
CA ALA A 146 3.58 5.51 -6.22
C ALA A 146 2.94 5.85 -4.88
N TYR A 147 2.93 7.14 -4.55
CA TYR A 147 2.16 7.65 -3.42
C TYR A 147 0.67 7.66 -3.75
N ASP A 148 -0.19 7.75 -2.74
CA ASP A 148 -1.65 7.69 -2.89
C ASP A 148 -2.19 8.87 -3.69
N ASP A 149 -1.64 10.06 -3.48
CA ASP A 149 -1.90 11.31 -4.19
C ASP A 149 -1.33 11.36 -5.63
N GLU A 150 -0.49 10.41 -6.04
CA GLU A 150 -0.03 10.32 -7.43
C GLU A 150 -1.04 9.60 -8.33
N GLU A 151 -1.49 10.26 -9.40
CA GLU A 151 -2.27 9.61 -10.46
C GLU A 151 -1.35 8.80 -11.38
N VAL A 152 -1.57 7.48 -11.40
CA VAL A 152 -0.93 6.59 -12.38
C VAL A 152 -1.76 6.61 -13.65
N ALA A 153 -1.14 6.94 -14.78
CA ALA A 153 -1.81 7.06 -16.06
C ALA A 153 -2.69 5.83 -16.38
N ALA A 154 -3.96 6.09 -16.67
CA ALA A 154 -4.87 5.10 -17.21
C ALA A 154 -4.38 4.65 -18.59
N ARG A 155 -4.41 3.35 -18.84
CA ARG A 155 -4.00 2.77 -20.12
C ARG A 155 -5.23 2.23 -20.82
N SER A 156 -5.76 3.00 -21.76
CA SER A 156 -6.82 2.55 -22.66
C SER A 156 -6.24 2.29 -24.05
N VAL A 157 -6.73 1.26 -24.73
CA VAL A 157 -6.36 0.96 -26.12
C VAL A 157 -7.65 0.72 -26.90
N LYS A 158 -7.75 1.30 -28.10
CA LYS A 158 -8.91 1.16 -28.99
C LYS A 158 -9.19 -0.29 -29.36
N SER A 159 -8.15 -1.02 -29.77
CA SER A 159 -8.23 -2.47 -30.05
C SER A 159 -6.89 -3.13 -29.76
N LYS A 160 -6.91 -4.37 -29.25
CA LYS A 160 -5.72 -5.21 -29.12
C LYS A 160 -5.02 -5.43 -30.48
N ASN A 161 -5.71 -5.23 -31.59
CA ASN A 161 -5.14 -5.34 -32.93
C ASN A 161 -4.07 -4.29 -33.24
N PHE A 162 -4.08 -3.15 -32.55
CA PHE A 162 -3.05 -2.11 -32.70
C PHE A 162 -1.83 -2.34 -31.81
N ILE A 163 -1.83 -3.38 -30.98
CA ILE A 163 -0.67 -3.76 -30.18
C ILE A 163 0.16 -4.75 -31.00
N THR A 164 1.46 -4.50 -31.16
CA THR A 164 2.38 -5.42 -31.84
C THR A 164 2.24 -6.83 -31.28
N LYS A 165 1.94 -7.79 -32.17
CA LYS A 165 1.75 -9.20 -31.85
C LYS A 165 2.86 -10.02 -32.48
N VAL A 166 3.23 -11.10 -31.82
CA VAL A 166 4.18 -12.09 -32.34
C VAL A 166 3.51 -13.46 -32.22
N LEU A 167 3.59 -14.24 -33.29
CA LEU A 167 3.24 -15.65 -33.31
C LEU A 167 4.56 -16.43 -33.31
N PHE A 168 4.68 -17.44 -32.45
CA PHE A 168 5.82 -18.35 -32.52
C PHE A 168 5.44 -19.48 -33.48
N SER A 169 6.16 -19.59 -34.59
CA SER A 169 6.16 -20.78 -35.43
C SER A 169 7.22 -21.75 -34.89
N ASN A 170 6.91 -23.05 -34.87
CA ASN A 170 7.86 -24.11 -34.56
C ASN A 170 8.86 -24.33 -35.69
#